data_AF-A0A368F104-F1
#
_entry.id   AF-A0A368F104-F1
#
_cell.length_a   1.000
_cell.length_b   1.000
_cell.length_c   1.000
_cell.angle_alpha   90.00
_cell.angle_beta   90.00
_cell.angle_gamma   90.00
#
_symmetry.space_group_name_H-M   'P 1'
#
loop_
_entity.id
_entity.type
_entity.pdbx_description
1 polymer ?
#
loop_
_entity_poly.entity_id
_entity_poly.type
_entity_poly.pdbx_seq_one_letter_code
_entity_poly.pdbx_strand_id
1 'polypeptide(L)'
;MKSIKKLTIRWMAPETVEMFRFSQKSDVYSYGIRKGQVNTFPAKTPKKLAEYVKDKMWDRNPSARPNMSTVIVFLTKYTGMTLEVAALGE
;
A
#
# COMPACT_ATOMS: atom_id res chain seq x y z
N MET A 1 15.92 -22.84 7.79
CA MET A 1 16.24 -21.49 7.30
C MET A 1 15.04 -20.60 7.61
N LYS A 2 15.14 -19.63 8.54
CA LYS A 2 13.99 -18.76 8.88
C LYS A 2 13.65 -17.97 7.62
N SER A 3 12.47 -18.24 7.06
CA SER A 3 11.98 -17.51 5.89
C SER A 3 12.04 -16.01 6.18
N ILE A 4 12.62 -15.24 5.27
CA ILE A 4 12.65 -13.78 5.36
C ILE A 4 11.19 -13.33 5.35
N LYS A 5 10.65 -13.00 6.52
CA LYS A 5 9.29 -12.47 6.62
C LYS A 5 9.23 -11.23 5.76
N LYS A 6 8.38 -11.26 4.73
CA LYS A 6 8.17 -10.18 3.76
C LYS A 6 7.90 -8.88 4.51
N LEU A 7 8.89 -7.99 4.56
CA LEU A 7 8.79 -6.73 5.29
C LEU A 7 7.88 -5.75 4.53
N THR A 8 7.04 -5.04 5.27
CA THR A 8 6.11 -4.06 4.72
C THR A 8 6.79 -2.70 4.53
N ILE A 9 7.79 -2.64 3.64
CA ILE A 9 8.67 -1.47 3.42
C ILE A 9 7.90 -0.13 3.36
N ARG A 10 6.73 -0.11 2.71
CA ARG A 10 5.90 1.08 2.53
C ARG A 10 5.26 1.65 3.81
N TRP A 11 5.27 0.90 4.90
CA TRP A 11 4.71 1.27 6.20
C TRP A 11 5.78 1.55 7.24
N MET A 12 7.05 1.38 6.86
CA MET A 12 8.19 1.55 7.74
C MET A 12 8.64 3.01 7.74
N ALA A 13 9.21 3.42 8.86
CA ALA A 13 9.85 4.71 8.99
C ALA A 13 11.06 4.81 8.05
N PRO A 14 11.41 6.00 7.53
CA PRO A 14 12.50 6.16 6.59
C PRO A 14 13.83 5.63 7.13
N GLU A 15 14.13 5.83 8.41
CA GLU A 15 15.33 5.30 9.06
C GLU A 15 15.36 3.76 9.12
N THR A 16 14.19 3.12 9.17
CA THR A 16 14.06 1.67 9.14
C THR A 16 14.26 1.12 7.73
N VAL A 17 13.85 1.86 6.70
CA VAL A 17 14.08 1.46 5.31
C VAL A 17 15.55 1.65 4.91
N GLU A 18 16.15 2.77 5.30
CA GLU A 18 17.50 3.16 4.90
C GLU A 18 18.58 2.42 5.70
N MET A 19 18.42 2.33 7.02
CA MET A 19 19.46 1.84 7.93
C MET A 19 19.08 0.53 8.63
N PHE A 20 17.91 -0.04 8.30
CA PHE A 20 17.37 -1.23 8.98
C PHE A 20 17.27 -1.09 10.50
N ARG A 21 17.10 0.16 10.98
CA ARG A 21 17.04 0.50 12.41
C ARG A 21 15.60 0.58 12.88
N PHE A 22 15.28 -0.24 13.87
CA PHE A 22 13.99 -0.23 14.57
C PHE A 22 14.15 0.47 15.92
N SER A 23 13.21 1.35 16.25
CA SER A 23 13.20 2.09 17.51
C SER A 23 11.77 2.42 17.94
N GLN A 24 11.59 2.92 19.16
CA GLN A 24 10.28 3.44 19.58
C GLN A 24 9.77 4.55 18.66
N LYS A 25 10.65 5.30 17.98
CA LYS A 25 10.26 6.36 17.04
C LYS A 25 9.76 5.80 15.70
N SER A 26 10.33 4.69 15.22
CA SER A 26 9.81 4.01 14.03
C SER A 26 8.42 3.41 14.25
N ASP A 27 8.12 3.00 15.49
CA ASP A 27 6.79 2.54 15.88
C ASP A 27 5.77 3.69 15.93
N VAL A 28 6.16 4.86 16.43
CA VAL A 28 5.34 6.08 16.39
C VAL A 28 5.03 6.49 14.95
N TYR A 29 6.00 6.42 14.04
CA TYR A 29 5.77 6.66 12.62
C TYR A 29 4.72 5.69 12.05
N SER A 30 4.92 4.39 12.26
CA SER A 30 4.02 3.34 11.76
C SER A 30 2.60 3.49 12.34
N TYR A 31 2.49 3.95 13.59
CA TYR A 31 1.22 4.27 14.24
C TYR A 31 0.50 5.45 13.57
N GLY A 32 1.23 6.51 13.19
CA GLY A 32 0.70 7.64 12.41
C GLY A 32 0.09 7.19 11.09
N ILE A 33 0.83 6.38 10.31
CA ILE A 33 0.31 5.82 9.06
C ILE A 33 -0.94 4.96 9.31
N ARG A 34 -0.93 4.11 10.35
CA ARG A 34 -2.11 3.31 10.75
C ARG A 34 -3.33 4.16 11.14
N LYS A 35 -3.11 5.34 11.72
CA LYS A 35 -4.19 6.28 12.08
C LYS A 35 -4.75 7.04 10.88
N GLY A 36 -4.08 7.00 9.74
CA GLY A 36 -4.50 7.65 8.51
C GLY A 36 -3.70 8.92 8.19
N GLN A 37 -2.59 9.18 8.88
CA GLN A 37 -1.61 10.18 8.43
C GLN A 37 -0.81 9.59 7.27
N VAL A 38 -1.44 9.57 6.09
CA VAL A 38 -0.83 9.11 4.84
C VAL A 38 -0.38 10.31 4.01
N ASN A 39 0.66 10.12 3.21
CA ASN A 39 1.16 11.17 2.32
C ASN A 39 0.05 11.65 1.37
N THR A 40 0.04 12.95 1.12
CA THR A 40 -0.85 13.56 0.13
C THR A 40 -0.42 13.13 -1.27
N PHE A 41 -1.38 12.73 -2.10
CA PHE A 41 -1.10 12.49 -3.51
C PHE A 41 -0.71 13.80 -4.21
N PRO A 42 0.19 13.76 -5.21
CA PRO A 42 0.47 14.91 -6.06
C PRO A 42 -0.82 15.48 -6.68
N ALA A 43 -0.86 16.80 -6.91
CA ALA A 43 -2.05 17.47 -7.47
C ALA A 43 -2.46 16.92 -8.86
N LYS A 44 -1.49 16.39 -9.62
CA LYS A 44 -1.71 15.75 -10.92
C LYS A 44 -2.33 14.35 -10.84
N THR A 45 -2.43 13.76 -9.65
CA THR A 45 -3.00 12.43 -9.48
C THR A 45 -4.52 12.50 -9.70
N PRO A 46 -5.09 11.68 -10.58
CA PRO A 46 -6.53 11.68 -10.82
C PRO A 46 -7.32 11.39 -9.54
N LYS A 47 -8.32 12.23 -9.24
CA LYS A 47 -9.09 12.16 -7.98
C LYS A 47 -9.71 10.79 -7.72
N LYS A 48 -10.36 10.21 -8.73
CA LYS A 48 -10.98 8.86 -8.65
C LYS A 48 -10.00 7.77 -8.24
N LEU A 49 -8.76 7.84 -8.73
CA LEU A 49 -7.70 6.88 -8.38
C LEU A 49 -7.22 7.11 -6.95
N ALA A 50 -6.98 8.37 -6.57
CA ALA A 50 -6.56 8.72 -5.22
C ALA A 50 -7.62 8.34 -4.16
N GLU A 51 -8.90 8.57 -4.46
CA GLU A 51 -10.04 8.16 -3.62
C GLU A 51 -10.10 6.63 -3.49
N TYR A 52 -10.03 5.89 -4.60
CA TYR A 52 -10.02 4.42 -4.54
C TYR A 52 -8.89 3.87 -3.67
N VAL A 53 -7.67 4.43 -3.78
CA VAL A 53 -6.54 4.00 -2.96
C VAL A 53 -6.80 4.30 -1.47
N LYS A 54 -7.28 5.51 -1.14
CA LYS A 54 -7.55 5.89 0.26
C LYS A 54 -8.68 5.08 0.88
N ASP A 55 -9.76 4.87 0.14
CA ASP A 55 -11.00 4.31 0.68
C ASP A 55 -11.03 2.78 0.65
N LYS A 56 -10.34 2.14 -0.31
CA LYS A 56 -10.35 0.69 -0.48
C LYS A 56 -9.01 0.06 -0.11
N MET A 57 -7.90 0.58 -0.61
CA MET A 57 -6.59 -0.06 -0.44
C MET A 57 -5.94 0.25 0.91
N TRP A 58 -6.15 1.46 1.43
CA TRP A 58 -5.61 1.91 2.72
C TRP A 58 -6.61 1.73 3.88
N ASP A 59 -7.49 0.74 3.79
CA ASP A 59 -8.41 0.41 4.86
C ASP A 59 -7.65 -0.03 6.14
N ARG A 60 -8.14 0.44 7.29
CA ARG A 60 -7.63 0.08 8.62
C ARG A 60 -7.80 -1.40 8.91
N ASN A 61 -8.85 -2.01 8.39
CA ASN A 61 -9.11 -3.45 8.47
C ASN A 61 -8.40 -4.17 7.30
N PRO A 62 -7.36 -4.99 7.57
CA PRO A 62 -6.65 -5.72 6.52
C PRO A 62 -7.56 -6.63 5.69
N SER A 63 -8.59 -7.22 6.31
CA SER A 63 -9.53 -8.12 5.64
C SER A 63 -10.53 -7.41 4.73
N ALA A 64 -10.71 -6.09 4.90
CA ALA A 64 -11.56 -5.29 4.03
C ALA A 64 -10.83 -4.82 2.75
N ARG A 65 -9.49 -4.97 2.70
CA ARG A 65 -8.69 -4.54 1.56
C ARG A 65 -8.95 -5.44 0.35
N PRO A 66 -9.04 -4.87 -0.86
CA PRO A 66 -9.20 -5.66 -2.07
C PRO A 66 -7.95 -6.52 -2.33
N ASN A 67 -8.16 -7.70 -2.91
CA ASN A 67 -7.07 -8.49 -3.48
C ASN A 67 -6.58 -7.87 -4.80
N MET A 68 -5.42 -8.32 -5.28
CA MET A 68 -4.83 -7.78 -6.51
C MET A 68 -5.75 -7.97 -7.73
N SER A 69 -6.48 -9.07 -7.82
CA SER A 69 -7.44 -9.31 -8.90
C SER A 69 -8.52 -8.21 -8.95
N THR A 70 -9.06 -7.82 -7.80
CA THR A 70 -10.08 -6.78 -7.68
C THR A 70 -9.52 -5.40 -8.04
N VAL A 71 -8.27 -5.12 -7.63
CA VAL A 71 -7.57 -3.88 -8.00
C VAL A 71 -7.34 -3.80 -9.51
N ILE A 72 -6.96 -4.91 -10.14
CA ILE A 72 -6.75 -4.99 -11.59
C ILE A 72 -8.05 -4.75 -12.35
N VAL A 73 -9.17 -5.35 -11.92
CA VAL A 73 -10.49 -5.08 -12.51
C VAL A 73 -10.84 -3.59 -12.44
N PHE A 74 -10.59 -2.94 -11.30
CA PHE A 74 -10.79 -1.50 -11.17
C PHE A 74 -9.90 -0.69 -12.14
N LEU A 75 -8.61 -1.00 -12.20
CA LEU A 75 -7.65 -0.29 -13.05
C LEU A 75 -7.95 -0.49 -14.55
N THR A 76 -8.34 -1.68 -14.96
CA THR A 76 -8.76 -1.97 -16.34
C THR A 76 -9.99 -1.16 -16.71
N LYS A 77 -11.01 -1.12 -15.83
CA LYS A 77 -12.19 -0.28 -16.05
C LYS A 77 -11.86 1.21 -16.05
N TYR A 78 -10.91 1.65 -15.22
CA TYR A 78 -10.54 3.05 -15.08
C TYR A 78 -9.72 3.57 -16.28
N THR A 79 -8.81 2.74 -16.81
CA THR A 79 -7.88 3.10 -17.88
C THR A 79 -8.36 2.71 -19.27
N GLY A 80 -9.31 1.77 -19.38
CA GLY A 80 -9.72 1.17 -20.65
C GLY A 80 -8.70 0.18 -21.22
N MET A 81 -7.62 -0.12 -20.49
CA MET A 81 -6.58 -1.06 -20.91
C MET A 81 -6.83 -2.45 -20.31
N THR A 82 -6.72 -3.50 -21.12
CA THR A 82 -6.67 -4.87 -20.62
C THR A 82 -5.34 -5.06 -19.88
N LEU A 83 -5.40 -5.24 -18.57
CA LEU A 83 -4.23 -5.49 -17.73
C LEU A 83 -4.20 -6.99 -17.43
N GLU A 84 -3.25 -7.70 -18.03
CA GLU A 84 -3.07 -9.12 -17.71
C GLU A 84 -2.32 -9.28 -16.39
N VAL A 85 -2.79 -10.21 -15.57
CA VAL A 85 -2.05 -10.67 -14.40
C VAL A 85 -0.96 -11.59 -14.94
N ALA A 86 0.21 -11.04 -15.28
CA ALA A 86 1.38 -11.89 -15.52
C ALA A 86 1.53 -12.77 -14.27
N ALA A 87 1.33 -14.07 -14.46
CA ALA A 87 1.16 -15.07 -13.42
C ALA A 87 2.24 -14.90 -12.33
N LEU A 88 1.85 -14.29 -11.20
CA LEU A 88 2.65 -14.36 -9.99
C LEU A 88 2.32 -15.71 -9.39
N GLY A 89 3.22 -16.66 -9.67
CA GLY A 89 3.22 -17.98 -9.06
C GLY A 89 3.05 -17.90 -7.55
N GLU A 90 2.39 -18.94 -7.04
CA GLU A 90 2.08 -19.20 -5.64
C GLU A 90 3.27 -18.98 -4.69
#